data_AF-A0A0Q4MT34-F1
#
_entry.id   AF-A0A0Q4MT34-F1
#
_cell.length_a   1.000
_cell.length_b   1.000
_cell.length_c   1.000
_cell.angle_alpha   90.00
_cell.angle_beta   90.00
_cell.angle_gamma   90.00
#
_symmetry.space_group_name_H-M   'P 1'
#
loop_
_entity.id
_entity.type
_entity.pdbx_description
1 polymer ?
#
loop_
_entity_poly.entity_id
_entity_poly.type
_entity_poly.pdbx_seq_one_letter_code
_entity_poly.pdbx_strand_id
1 'polypeptide(L)'
;MSVKLSSYVWDGCAASGIKDTKLLVMVRLADWCNDDGVCWPSVETISRQTGAGISTVRTAIGELEKLGWLSRKQRRIGNRNASNVYHLNVAKLRDSAARAQAPVSDPSKSERSESDASEFDGSKSDASKSGKNNQFDPPESGGDPLVNSKHDPSDKKTLCQPPADADPEVVLTDSAKEVLAHLNMVTGSRYQVSKSSLENIRARLGEGFETGELILTVDYLNAKWSGDLDMAEYLRPATLFQPTKFPGYLSGAQSWLKAGRPKCVNGKWVKEGGEVIGGDSVDVTERDAAYRRFIGSGRPLKNPSQLELTVKAEASKAGVRGMRADFAVSRWNSIWKECARRTAGGKAA
;
A
#
# COMPACT_ATOMS: atom_id res chain seq x y z
N MET A 1 -5.79 21.87 -9.52
CA MET A 1 -5.24 21.24 -10.74
C MET A 1 -4.97 22.36 -11.71
N SER A 2 -3.70 22.70 -11.92
CA SER A 2 -3.31 23.83 -12.78
C SER A 2 -2.82 23.32 -14.13
N VAL A 3 -3.68 23.38 -15.16
CA VAL A 3 -3.36 22.94 -16.54
C VAL A 3 -2.13 23.67 -17.10
N LYS A 4 -1.87 24.89 -16.61
CA LYS A 4 -0.74 25.73 -17.03
C LYS A 4 0.61 25.17 -16.56
N LEU A 5 0.68 24.61 -15.34
CA LEU A 5 1.93 24.05 -14.81
C LEU A 5 2.37 22.80 -15.57
N SER A 6 1.44 21.91 -15.91
CA SER A 6 1.76 20.72 -16.68
C SER A 6 2.30 21.08 -18.08
N SER A 7 1.77 22.12 -18.72
CA SER A 7 2.33 22.65 -19.98
C SER A 7 3.77 23.16 -19.82
N TYR A 8 4.05 23.95 -18.78
CA TYR A 8 5.41 24.44 -18.54
C TYR A 8 6.40 23.34 -18.21
N VAL A 9 5.94 22.24 -17.59
CA VAL A 9 6.79 21.07 -17.36
C VAL A 9 7.17 20.42 -18.68
N TRP A 10 6.23 20.18 -19.60
CA TRP A 10 6.56 19.58 -20.90
C TRP A 10 7.60 20.41 -21.66
N ASP A 11 7.38 21.72 -21.80
CA ASP A 11 8.28 22.58 -22.56
C ASP A 11 9.59 22.84 -21.82
N GLY A 12 9.52 23.19 -20.54
CA GLY A 12 10.68 23.58 -19.74
C GLY A 12 11.59 22.41 -19.38
N CYS A 13 11.03 21.24 -19.08
CA CYS A 13 11.82 20.06 -18.73
C CYS A 13 12.42 19.39 -19.97
N ALA A 14 11.70 19.34 -21.10
CA ALA A 14 12.25 18.83 -22.36
C ALA A 14 13.43 19.67 -22.85
N ALA A 15 13.30 21.00 -22.84
CA ALA A 15 14.37 21.92 -23.22
C ALA A 15 15.60 21.86 -22.29
N SER A 16 15.40 21.41 -21.04
CA SER A 16 16.47 21.28 -20.05
C SER A 16 17.06 19.86 -19.95
N GLY A 17 16.72 18.98 -20.89
CA GLY A 17 17.27 17.62 -20.95
C GLY A 17 16.72 16.64 -19.91
N ILE A 18 15.61 16.96 -19.23
CA ILE A 18 14.93 16.00 -18.34
C ILE A 18 14.08 15.05 -19.20
N LYS A 19 14.41 13.76 -19.13
CA LYS A 19 13.77 12.70 -19.93
C LYS A 19 13.21 11.59 -19.03
N ASP A 20 12.47 10.68 -19.66
CA ASP A 20 12.01 9.40 -19.10
C ASP A 20 11.16 9.55 -17.83
N THR A 21 11.40 8.68 -16.84
CA THR A 21 10.67 8.63 -15.58
C THR A 21 10.72 9.96 -14.81
N LYS A 22 11.79 10.75 -14.97
CA LYS A 22 11.88 12.07 -14.32
C LYS A 22 10.86 13.04 -14.87
N LEU A 23 10.71 13.08 -16.20
CA LEU A 23 9.70 13.92 -16.85
C LEU A 23 8.31 13.48 -16.42
N LEU A 24 8.03 12.18 -16.42
CA LEU A 24 6.73 11.64 -16.05
C LEU A 24 6.36 11.92 -14.59
N VAL A 25 7.33 11.79 -13.67
CA VAL A 25 7.16 12.17 -12.26
C VAL A 25 6.88 13.66 -12.13
N MET A 26 7.61 14.51 -12.86
CA MET A 26 7.45 15.96 -12.80
C MET A 26 6.08 16.41 -13.33
N VAL A 27 5.63 15.87 -14.47
CA VAL A 27 4.31 16.13 -15.05
C VAL A 27 3.23 15.72 -14.06
N ARG A 28 3.39 14.53 -13.44
CA ARG A 28 2.40 14.04 -12.49
C ARG A 28 2.32 14.88 -11.22
N LEU A 29 3.46 15.39 -10.74
CA LEU A 29 3.48 16.32 -9.62
C LEU A 29 2.77 17.64 -9.98
N ALA A 30 2.95 18.15 -11.20
CA ALA A 30 2.32 19.38 -11.66
C ALA A 30 0.79 19.28 -11.76
N ASP A 31 0.23 18.13 -12.15
CA ASP A 31 -1.22 17.93 -12.20
C ASP A 31 -1.90 18.16 -10.84
N TRP A 32 -1.22 17.73 -9.77
CA TRP A 32 -1.69 17.87 -8.39
C TRP A 32 -1.36 19.20 -7.74
N CYS A 33 -0.59 20.05 -8.41
CA CYS A 33 -0.23 21.34 -7.83
C CYS A 33 -1.38 22.33 -7.79
N ASN A 34 -1.36 23.13 -6.73
CA ASN A 34 -2.05 24.41 -6.68
C ASN A 34 -1.28 25.45 -7.51
N ASP A 35 -1.80 26.67 -7.57
CA ASP A 35 -1.20 27.74 -8.38
C ASP A 35 0.18 28.18 -7.86
N ASP A 36 0.50 27.89 -6.60
CA ASP A 36 1.82 28.13 -5.99
C ASP A 36 2.84 27.01 -6.29
N GLY A 37 2.45 25.97 -7.02
CA GLY A 37 3.33 24.83 -7.35
C GLY A 37 3.52 23.85 -6.20
N VAL A 38 2.59 23.77 -5.25
CA VAL A 38 2.66 22.88 -4.08
C VAL A 38 1.75 21.66 -4.23
N CYS A 39 2.28 20.46 -3.96
CA CYS A 39 1.50 19.22 -3.93
C CYS A 39 2.02 18.24 -2.86
N TRP A 40 1.22 17.23 -2.50
CA TRP A 40 1.59 16.27 -1.44
C TRP A 40 1.20 14.80 -1.72
N PRO A 41 1.39 14.28 -2.94
CA PRO A 41 1.16 12.86 -3.19
C PRO A 41 2.15 11.97 -2.42
N SER A 42 1.73 10.75 -2.12
CA SER A 42 2.65 9.74 -1.61
C SER A 42 3.55 9.21 -2.74
N VAL A 43 4.77 8.77 -2.40
CA VAL A 43 5.68 8.13 -3.36
C VAL A 43 5.03 6.89 -4.01
N GLU A 44 4.21 6.16 -3.25
CA GLU A 44 3.47 5.00 -3.73
C GLU A 44 2.38 5.39 -4.75
N THR A 45 1.70 6.52 -4.53
CA THR A 45 0.75 7.07 -5.51
C THR A 45 1.45 7.47 -6.80
N ILE A 46 2.61 8.11 -6.71
CA ILE A 46 3.41 8.50 -7.89
C ILE A 46 3.83 7.23 -8.65
N SER A 47 4.41 6.25 -7.94
CA SER A 47 4.86 4.98 -8.50
C SER A 47 3.77 4.23 -9.24
N ARG A 48 2.58 4.11 -8.65
CA ARG A 48 1.43 3.45 -9.27
C ARG A 48 1.02 4.14 -10.58
N GLN A 49 1.05 5.46 -10.63
CA GLN A 49 0.54 6.22 -11.78
C GLN A 49 1.56 6.44 -12.88
N THR A 50 2.85 6.49 -12.54
CA THR A 50 3.93 6.55 -13.53
C THR A 50 4.34 5.17 -14.03
N GLY A 51 3.89 4.09 -13.38
CA GLY A 51 4.32 2.72 -13.66
C GLY A 51 5.78 2.44 -13.26
N ALA A 52 6.48 3.40 -12.66
CA ALA A 52 7.85 3.26 -12.22
C ALA A 52 7.92 2.67 -10.81
N GLY A 53 8.92 1.83 -10.54
CA GLY A 53 9.14 1.29 -9.20
C GLY A 53 9.39 2.39 -8.16
N ILE A 54 9.01 2.12 -6.90
CA ILE A 54 9.11 3.07 -5.78
C ILE A 54 10.55 3.61 -5.63
N SER A 55 11.55 2.73 -5.77
CA SER A 55 12.97 3.12 -5.73
C SER A 55 13.33 4.08 -6.87
N THR A 56 12.86 3.80 -8.08
CA THR A 56 13.08 4.66 -9.27
C THR A 56 12.43 6.03 -9.08
N VAL A 57 11.22 6.08 -8.53
CA VAL A 57 10.55 7.36 -8.21
C VAL A 57 11.36 8.16 -7.19
N ARG A 58 11.87 7.52 -6.13
CA ARG A 58 12.72 8.20 -5.12
C ARG A 58 14.00 8.74 -5.74
N THR A 59 14.65 7.97 -6.61
CA THR A 59 15.84 8.40 -7.34
C THR A 59 15.54 9.59 -8.24
N ALA A 60 14.47 9.51 -9.03
CA ALA A 60 14.03 10.59 -9.92
C ALA A 60 13.74 11.88 -9.15
N ILE A 61 13.04 11.80 -8.02
CA ILE A 61 12.78 12.95 -7.13
C ILE A 61 14.11 13.54 -6.61
N GLY A 62 15.04 12.70 -6.16
CA GLY A 62 16.34 13.16 -5.68
C GLY A 62 17.19 13.84 -6.76
N GLU A 63 17.12 13.37 -8.01
CA GLU A 63 17.78 14.02 -9.13
C GLU A 63 17.12 15.36 -9.51
N LEU A 64 15.79 15.42 -9.51
CA LEU A 64 15.04 16.65 -9.76
C LEU A 64 15.31 17.72 -8.67
N GLU A 65 15.50 17.28 -7.42
CA GLU A 65 15.93 18.15 -6.31
C GLU A 65 17.34 18.70 -6.52
N LYS A 66 18.30 17.83 -6.88
CA LYS A 66 19.69 18.24 -7.17
C LYS A 66 19.76 19.25 -8.32
N LEU A 67 18.92 19.05 -9.33
CA LEU A 67 18.79 19.95 -10.47
C LEU A 67 17.96 21.21 -10.16
N GLY A 68 17.40 21.35 -8.95
CA GLY A 68 16.66 22.53 -8.51
C GLY A 68 15.28 22.72 -9.15
N TRP A 69 14.69 21.64 -9.67
CA TRP A 69 13.34 21.66 -10.29
C TRP A 69 12.22 21.60 -9.25
N LEU A 70 12.49 20.95 -8.12
CA LEU A 70 11.55 20.85 -7.02
C LEU A 70 12.29 20.80 -5.69
N SER A 71 11.57 21.02 -4.60
CA SER A 71 12.03 20.77 -3.24
C SER A 71 11.04 19.91 -2.46
N ARG A 72 11.54 19.00 -1.63
CA ARG A 72 10.70 18.22 -0.71
C ARG A 72 10.80 18.76 0.72
N LYS A 73 9.67 18.76 1.42
CA LYS A 73 9.59 18.92 2.87
C LYS A 73 8.93 17.68 3.46
N GLN A 74 9.65 16.98 4.33
CA GLN A 74 9.08 15.86 5.06
C GLN A 74 8.07 16.37 6.08
N ARG A 75 6.89 15.76 6.11
CA ARG A 75 5.89 16.04 7.13
C ARG A 75 5.91 14.94 8.17
N ARG A 76 5.77 15.34 9.43
CA ARG A 76 5.51 14.43 10.54
C ARG A 76 4.15 14.77 11.12
N ILE A 77 3.29 13.77 11.27
CA ILE A 77 2.01 13.91 11.98
C ILE A 77 2.14 13.06 13.24
N GLY A 78 2.38 13.71 14.37
CA GLY A 78 2.67 13.04 15.64
C GLY A 78 3.93 12.17 15.56
N ASN A 79 3.83 10.88 15.90
CA ASN A 79 4.96 9.95 15.82
C ASN A 79 5.07 9.21 14.46
N ARG A 80 4.19 9.50 13.49
CA ARG A 80 4.21 8.84 12.17
C ARG A 80 4.74 9.79 11.10
N ASN A 81 5.52 9.24 10.18
CA ASN A 81 5.91 9.96 8.97
C ASN A 81 4.66 10.14 8.09
N ALA A 82 4.37 11.38 7.71
CA ALA A 82 3.31 11.71 6.76
C ALA A 82 3.90 11.86 5.36
N SER A 83 3.04 11.86 4.33
CA SER A 83 3.48 12.06 2.95
C SER A 83 4.20 13.41 2.80
N ASN A 84 5.30 13.40 2.05
CA ASN A 84 6.10 14.60 1.77
C ASN A 84 5.25 15.67 1.08
N VAL A 85 5.65 16.93 1.26
CA VAL A 85 5.15 18.06 0.47
C VAL A 85 6.22 18.42 -0.54
N TYR A 86 5.85 18.46 -1.81
CA TYR A 86 6.71 18.88 -2.91
C TYR A 86 6.34 20.31 -3.31
N HIS A 87 7.35 21.14 -3.54
CA HIS A 87 7.20 22.47 -4.11
C HIS A 87 7.97 22.49 -5.43
N LEU A 88 7.27 22.65 -6.56
CA LEU A 88 7.91 22.84 -7.85
C LEU A 88 8.46 24.26 -7.95
N ASN A 89 9.60 24.39 -8.61
CA ASN A 89 10.18 25.68 -8.93
C ASN A 89 9.46 26.27 -10.16
N VAL A 90 8.33 26.93 -9.91
CA VAL A 90 7.48 27.51 -10.97
C VAL A 90 8.22 28.58 -11.76
N ALA A 91 9.07 29.39 -11.13
CA ALA A 91 9.88 30.40 -11.80
C ALA A 91 10.81 29.76 -12.83
N LYS A 92 11.60 28.76 -12.41
CA LYS A 92 12.50 28.02 -13.29
C LYS A 92 11.77 27.32 -14.44
N LEU A 93 10.60 26.73 -14.17
CA LEU A 93 9.77 26.09 -15.19
C LEU A 93 9.29 27.09 -16.25
N ARG A 94 8.84 28.27 -15.83
CA ARG A 94 8.41 29.35 -16.73
C ARG A 94 9.58 29.88 -17.56
N ASP A 95 10.73 30.13 -16.93
CA ASP A 95 11.91 30.64 -17.62
C ASP A 95 12.43 29.64 -18.65
N SER A 96 12.47 28.35 -18.30
CA SER A 96 12.88 27.29 -19.21
C SER A 96 11.88 27.10 -20.36
N ALA A 97 10.57 27.17 -20.09
CA ALA A 97 9.55 27.08 -21.12
C ALA A 97 9.58 28.30 -22.07
N ALA A 98 9.77 29.50 -21.54
CA ALA A 98 9.91 30.72 -22.34
C ALA A 98 11.14 30.67 -23.26
N ARG A 99 12.27 30.13 -22.78
CA ARG A 99 13.45 29.88 -23.61
C ARG A 99 13.21 28.85 -24.70
N ALA A 100 12.40 27.83 -24.43
CA ALA A 100 12.04 26.80 -25.40
C ALA A 100 11.10 27.33 -26.51
N GLN A 101 10.25 28.30 -26.17
CA GLN A 101 9.27 28.91 -27.07
C GLN A 101 9.79 30.17 -27.79
N ALA A 102 11.03 30.60 -27.52
CA ALA A 102 11.64 31.71 -28.23
C ALA A 102 11.82 31.33 -29.71
N PRO A 103 11.29 32.11 -30.68
CA PRO A 103 11.49 31.83 -32.08
C PRO A 103 12.96 31.98 -32.43
N VAL A 104 13.52 30.96 -33.10
CA VAL A 104 14.76 31.08 -33.86
C VAL A 104 14.52 32.10 -34.98
N SER A 105 14.84 33.35 -34.71
CA SER A 105 15.05 34.38 -35.72
C SER A 105 16.52 34.35 -36.14
N ASP A 106 16.79 34.09 -37.41
CA ASP A 106 18.07 34.37 -38.09
C ASP A 106 17.77 34.54 -39.60
N PRO A 107 18.48 35.37 -40.43
CA PRO A 107 19.84 35.91 -40.25
C PRO A 107 20.15 37.35 -40.78
N SER A 108 21.45 37.75 -40.70
CA SER A 108 22.18 38.92 -41.31
C SER A 108 22.27 40.21 -40.45
N LYS A 109 23.39 40.90 -40.16
CA LYS A 109 24.84 41.04 -40.58
C LYS A 109 25.59 41.58 -39.32
N SER A 110 26.88 41.39 -39.02
CA SER A 110 28.11 41.67 -39.81
C SER A 110 29.39 41.08 -39.17
N GLU A 111 30.33 40.63 -40.01
CA GLU A 111 31.81 40.63 -39.87
C GLU A 111 32.44 39.81 -38.73
N ARG A 112 33.53 39.05 -38.84
CA ARG A 112 34.43 38.58 -39.91
C ARG A 112 35.44 37.66 -39.19
N SER A 113 35.76 36.50 -39.74
CA SER A 113 37.12 35.91 -39.88
C SER A 113 37.09 34.38 -39.88
N GLU A 114 37.16 33.85 -41.11
CA GLU A 114 37.89 32.67 -41.62
C GLU A 114 38.59 31.77 -40.58
N SER A 115 38.40 30.46 -40.61
CA SER A 115 38.99 29.47 -41.54
C SER A 115 38.68 28.10 -40.91
N ASP A 116 38.67 26.92 -41.53
CA ASP A 116 39.22 26.40 -42.77
C ASP A 116 38.40 25.14 -43.12
N ALA A 117 38.36 24.80 -44.39
CA ALA A 117 37.60 23.71 -44.97
C ALA A 117 38.23 22.34 -44.70
N SER A 118 37.41 21.30 -44.61
CA SER A 118 37.71 20.05 -45.34
C SER A 118 36.41 19.29 -45.61
N GLU A 119 36.06 19.23 -46.89
CA GLU A 119 35.03 18.37 -47.45
C GLU A 119 35.48 16.90 -47.51
N PHE A 120 34.54 15.97 -47.35
CA PHE A 120 34.39 14.76 -48.18
C PHE A 120 32.99 14.18 -47.87
N ASP A 121 31.99 14.44 -48.70
CA ASP A 121 31.57 13.69 -49.89
C ASP A 121 30.95 12.30 -49.60
N GLY A 122 29.77 12.09 -50.20
CA GLY A 122 29.52 10.82 -50.88
C GLY A 122 28.71 9.73 -50.19
N SER A 123 27.38 9.90 -50.20
CA SER A 123 26.41 8.90 -50.70
C SER A 123 26.14 7.56 -49.96
N LYS A 124 24.86 7.44 -49.58
CA LYS A 124 23.93 6.29 -49.73
C LYS A 124 24.52 4.93 -50.15
N SER A 125 24.11 3.85 -49.46
CA SER A 125 23.01 2.96 -49.89
C SER A 125 22.92 1.65 -49.08
N ASP A 126 21.66 1.30 -48.79
CA ASP A 126 21.00 -0.02 -48.77
C ASP A 126 21.44 -1.25 -47.95
N ALA A 127 20.39 -2.04 -47.71
CA ALA A 127 20.23 -3.20 -46.84
C ALA A 127 21.08 -4.43 -47.19
N SER A 128 21.25 -5.34 -46.21
CA SER A 128 20.90 -6.76 -46.37
C SER A 128 21.01 -7.59 -45.09
N LYS A 129 20.16 -8.63 -45.08
CA LYS A 129 20.00 -9.71 -44.10
C LYS A 129 21.21 -10.65 -44.04
N SER A 130 21.40 -11.29 -42.88
CA SER A 130 21.91 -12.66 -42.68
C SER A 130 21.71 -12.99 -41.18
N GLY A 131 21.18 -14.11 -40.69
CA GLY A 131 20.93 -15.42 -41.28
C GLY A 131 21.63 -16.52 -40.44
N LYS A 132 20.86 -17.19 -39.55
CA LYS A 132 21.10 -18.54 -38.95
C LYS A 132 22.28 -18.68 -37.95
N ASN A 133 22.32 -19.55 -36.95
CA ASN A 133 21.44 -20.55 -36.29
C ASN A 133 22.18 -20.94 -34.99
N ASN A 134 21.48 -21.43 -33.95
CA ASN A 134 21.84 -22.70 -33.30
C ASN A 134 20.79 -23.11 -32.26
N GLN A 135 20.06 -24.15 -32.67
CA GLN A 135 19.15 -24.98 -31.92
C GLN A 135 19.96 -26.15 -31.36
N PHE A 136 19.78 -26.48 -30.08
CA PHE A 136 20.40 -27.64 -29.44
C PHE A 136 19.29 -28.44 -28.75
N ASP A 137 18.97 -29.59 -29.34
CA ASP A 137 18.10 -30.62 -28.78
C ASP A 137 18.93 -31.91 -28.58
N PRO A 138 18.50 -32.82 -27.68
CA PRO A 138 19.32 -33.81 -27.00
C PRO A 138 19.38 -35.16 -27.76
N PRO A 139 20.34 -36.05 -27.47
CA PRO A 139 20.38 -37.36 -28.08
C PRO A 139 19.57 -38.40 -27.29
N GLU A 140 18.68 -39.06 -28.01
CA GLU A 140 18.12 -40.38 -27.71
C GLU A 140 19.15 -41.46 -28.12
N SER A 141 19.47 -42.40 -27.23
CA SER A 141 20.16 -43.64 -27.60
C SER A 141 19.74 -44.76 -26.64
N GLY A 142 18.94 -45.69 -27.16
CA GLY A 142 18.60 -46.94 -26.49
C GLY A 142 19.75 -47.94 -26.49
N GLY A 143 19.61 -48.96 -25.64
CA GLY A 143 20.41 -50.18 -25.64
C GLY A 143 20.55 -50.82 -24.26
N ASP A 144 19.63 -51.73 -23.90
CA ASP A 144 19.85 -52.74 -22.87
C ASP A 144 21.06 -53.63 -23.25
N PRO A 145 21.81 -54.16 -22.25
CA PRO A 145 21.53 -55.54 -21.85
C PRO A 145 21.70 -55.84 -20.35
N LEU A 146 20.78 -56.67 -19.86
CA LEU A 146 20.99 -57.87 -19.04
C LEU A 146 22.42 -58.10 -18.47
N VAL A 147 22.55 -58.24 -17.15
CA VAL A 147 23.13 -59.42 -16.46
C VAL A 147 23.19 -59.20 -14.93
N ASN A 148 22.39 -60.03 -14.25
CA ASN A 148 22.57 -60.73 -12.98
C ASN A 148 23.74 -60.33 -12.06
N SER A 149 23.41 -60.10 -10.78
CA SER A 149 23.97 -60.96 -9.73
C SER A 149 23.08 -61.03 -8.49
N LYS A 150 22.93 -62.26 -7.99
CA LYS A 150 22.14 -62.70 -6.85
C LYS A 150 22.80 -62.28 -5.53
N HIS A 151 21.99 -61.89 -4.54
CA HIS A 151 21.97 -62.58 -3.25
C HIS A 151 20.69 -62.27 -2.45
N ASP A 152 19.93 -63.33 -2.16
CA ASP A 152 18.98 -63.51 -1.05
C ASP A 152 19.71 -64.36 0.02
N PRO A 153 19.24 -64.68 1.24
CA PRO A 153 18.07 -64.21 2.00
C PRO A 153 18.35 -63.93 3.49
N SER A 154 17.40 -63.34 4.21
CA SER A 154 16.86 -63.87 5.49
C SER A 154 16.07 -62.83 6.26
N ASP A 155 14.77 -63.09 6.34
CA ASP A 155 13.89 -62.66 7.42
C ASP A 155 14.51 -62.91 8.80
N LYS A 156 14.66 -61.86 9.60
CA LYS A 156 14.52 -61.95 11.05
C LYS A 156 13.64 -60.80 11.52
N LYS A 157 12.39 -61.16 11.84
CA LYS A 157 11.55 -60.42 12.78
C LYS A 157 12.35 -60.14 14.04
N THR A 158 12.88 -58.93 14.16
CA THR A 158 13.26 -58.35 15.44
C THR A 158 12.20 -57.30 15.77
N LEU A 159 11.39 -57.65 16.76
CA LEU A 159 10.54 -56.76 17.51
C LEU A 159 11.39 -55.55 17.97
N CYS A 160 11.13 -54.36 17.42
CA CYS A 160 11.83 -53.14 17.79
C CYS A 160 10.84 -52.09 18.31
N GLN A 161 10.77 -52.03 19.65
CA GLN A 161 10.80 -50.85 20.52
C GLN A 161 9.76 -49.71 20.32
N PRO A 162 9.30 -49.08 21.43
CA PRO A 162 8.29 -48.01 21.39
C PRO A 162 8.83 -46.78 20.64
N PRO A 163 7.95 -45.95 20.04
CA PRO A 163 8.36 -44.87 19.15
C PRO A 163 9.29 -43.92 19.89
N ALA A 164 10.54 -43.86 19.44
CA ALA A 164 11.44 -42.79 19.80
C ALA A 164 10.77 -41.46 19.42
N ASP A 165 10.76 -40.53 20.37
CA ASP A 165 10.14 -39.23 20.28
C ASP A 165 10.32 -38.62 18.88
N ALA A 166 9.20 -38.28 18.23
CA ALA A 166 9.20 -37.69 16.90
C ALA A 166 10.15 -36.49 16.89
N ASP A 167 11.10 -36.51 15.96
CA ASP A 167 12.04 -35.41 15.76
C ASP A 167 11.25 -34.08 15.70
N PRO A 168 11.55 -33.10 16.58
CA PRO A 168 10.79 -31.86 16.68
C PRO A 168 10.66 -31.15 15.33
N GLU A 169 11.62 -31.32 14.41
CA GLU A 169 11.57 -30.72 13.08
C GLU A 169 10.49 -31.36 12.17
N VAL A 170 10.20 -32.65 12.35
CA VAL A 170 9.16 -33.39 11.62
C VAL A 170 7.77 -32.94 12.11
N VAL A 171 7.59 -32.81 13.42
CA VAL A 171 6.31 -32.34 14.01
C VAL A 171 6.00 -30.90 13.59
N LEU A 172 7.01 -30.02 13.57
CA LEU A 172 6.87 -28.64 13.07
C LEU A 172 6.51 -28.62 11.58
N THR A 173 7.06 -29.54 10.80
CA THR A 173 6.76 -29.67 9.38
C THR A 173 5.33 -30.10 9.13
N ASP A 174 4.82 -31.09 9.87
CA ASP A 174 3.46 -31.58 9.69
C ASP A 174 2.42 -30.55 10.16
N SER A 175 2.69 -29.87 11.28
CA SER A 175 1.91 -28.72 11.74
C SER A 175 1.90 -27.58 10.70
N ALA A 176 3.03 -27.31 10.06
CA ALA A 176 3.10 -26.28 9.02
C ALA A 176 2.32 -26.65 7.76
N LYS A 177 2.31 -27.94 7.37
CA LYS A 177 1.48 -28.44 6.26
C LYS A 177 -0.01 -28.28 6.57
N GLU A 178 -0.42 -28.54 7.81
CA GLU A 178 -1.80 -28.36 8.26
C GLU A 178 -2.26 -26.90 8.10
N VAL A 179 -1.47 -25.94 8.59
CA VAL A 179 -1.75 -24.50 8.43
C VAL A 179 -1.83 -24.11 6.96
N LEU A 180 -0.92 -24.62 6.12
CA LEU A 180 -0.91 -24.33 4.69
C LEU A 180 -2.15 -24.91 3.98
N ALA A 181 -2.56 -26.13 4.34
CA ALA A 181 -3.76 -26.75 3.82
C ALA A 181 -5.01 -25.95 4.20
N HIS A 182 -5.09 -25.48 5.45
CA HIS A 182 -6.17 -24.61 5.91
C HIS A 182 -6.21 -23.27 5.14
N LEU A 183 -5.06 -22.63 4.94
CA LEU A 183 -4.96 -21.40 4.13
C LEU A 183 -5.49 -21.60 2.71
N ASN A 184 -5.09 -22.68 2.04
CA ASN A 184 -5.57 -23.01 0.70
C ASN A 184 -7.08 -23.24 0.68
N MET A 185 -7.62 -23.97 1.67
CA MET A 185 -9.05 -24.22 1.79
C MET A 185 -9.86 -22.92 1.96
N VAL A 186 -9.41 -22.02 2.85
CA VAL A 186 -10.15 -20.80 3.21
C VAL A 186 -10.06 -19.73 2.11
N THR A 187 -8.92 -19.61 1.45
CA THR A 187 -8.71 -18.58 0.41
C THR A 187 -9.03 -19.06 -1.01
N GLY A 188 -9.24 -20.36 -1.20
CA GLY A 188 -9.35 -20.97 -2.53
C GLY A 188 -8.02 -21.04 -3.30
N SER A 189 -6.90 -20.74 -2.63
CA SER A 189 -5.56 -20.77 -3.22
C SER A 189 -4.98 -22.18 -3.34
N ARG A 190 -3.88 -22.32 -4.08
CA ARG A 190 -3.18 -23.60 -4.33
C ARG A 190 -1.69 -23.52 -4.04
N TYR A 191 -1.32 -22.96 -2.89
CA TYR A 191 0.08 -22.90 -2.45
C TYR A 191 0.63 -24.31 -2.21
N GLN A 192 1.78 -24.59 -2.83
CA GLN A 192 2.43 -25.90 -2.74
C GLN A 192 3.26 -26.02 -1.48
N VAL A 193 3.46 -27.26 -1.01
CA VAL A 193 4.34 -27.62 0.10
C VAL A 193 5.80 -27.45 -0.36
N SER A 194 6.28 -26.21 -0.35
CA SER A 194 7.65 -25.83 -0.74
C SER A 194 8.33 -25.07 0.39
N LYS A 195 9.66 -24.92 0.29
CA LYS A 195 10.43 -24.09 1.24
C LYS A 195 9.84 -22.68 1.36
N SER A 196 9.56 -22.02 0.24
CA SER A 196 9.03 -20.64 0.22
C SER A 196 7.64 -20.49 0.85
N SER A 197 6.79 -21.53 0.79
CA SER A 197 5.47 -21.50 1.43
C SER A 197 5.53 -21.83 2.92
N LEU A 198 6.42 -22.74 3.33
CA LEU A 198 6.46 -23.24 4.70
C LEU A 198 7.42 -22.48 5.62
N GLU A 199 8.42 -21.79 5.10
CA GLU A 199 9.49 -21.15 5.88
C GLU A 199 8.94 -20.23 6.98
N ASN A 200 8.05 -19.29 6.63
CA ASN A 200 7.48 -18.37 7.62
C ASN A 200 6.53 -19.06 8.60
N ILE A 201 5.81 -20.10 8.16
CA ILE A 201 4.90 -20.89 9.00
C ILE A 201 5.70 -21.65 10.06
N ARG A 202 6.71 -22.42 9.62
CA ARG A 202 7.64 -23.15 10.51
C ARG A 202 8.36 -22.20 11.46
N ALA A 203 8.77 -21.02 10.99
CA ALA A 203 9.40 -20.03 11.84
C ALA A 203 8.47 -19.54 12.97
N ARG A 204 7.15 -19.41 12.74
CA ARG A 204 6.21 -19.06 13.82
C ARG A 204 6.04 -20.23 14.80
N LEU A 205 5.89 -21.45 14.29
CA LEU A 205 5.76 -22.64 15.14
C LEU A 205 7.01 -22.87 16.00
N GLY A 206 8.21 -22.66 15.43
CA GLY A 206 9.48 -22.74 16.15
C GLY A 206 9.69 -21.63 17.18
N GLU A 207 8.99 -20.50 17.06
CA GLU A 207 8.96 -19.44 18.09
C GLU A 207 7.99 -19.75 19.24
N GLY A 208 7.25 -20.86 19.17
CA GLY A 208 6.33 -21.31 20.22
C GLY A 208 4.87 -20.89 20.01
N PHE A 209 4.50 -20.34 18.85
CA PHE A 209 3.10 -20.12 18.51
C PHE A 209 2.40 -21.43 18.17
N GLU A 210 1.15 -21.58 18.59
CA GLU A 210 0.40 -22.82 18.37
C GLU A 210 -0.20 -22.89 16.96
N THR A 211 -0.35 -24.10 16.41
CA THR A 211 -1.02 -24.34 15.12
C THR A 211 -2.41 -23.68 15.06
N GLY A 212 -3.17 -23.75 16.16
CA GLY A 212 -4.49 -23.12 16.27
C GLY A 212 -4.46 -21.60 16.17
N GLU A 213 -3.41 -20.94 16.67
CA GLU A 213 -3.22 -19.49 16.58
C GLU A 213 -2.93 -19.04 15.15
N LEU A 214 -2.14 -19.84 14.42
CA LEU A 214 -1.86 -19.59 13.01
C LEU A 214 -3.13 -19.76 12.16
N ILE A 215 -3.89 -20.84 12.38
CA ILE A 215 -5.19 -21.08 11.73
C ILE A 215 -6.16 -19.94 12.02
N LEU A 216 -6.26 -19.49 13.27
CA LEU A 216 -7.11 -18.37 13.66
C LEU A 216 -6.71 -17.06 12.95
N THR A 217 -5.41 -16.83 12.79
CA THR A 217 -4.90 -15.66 12.09
C THR A 217 -5.27 -15.68 10.61
N VAL A 218 -5.22 -16.86 9.98
CA VAL A 218 -5.68 -17.06 8.59
C VAL A 218 -7.16 -16.72 8.46
N ASP A 219 -8.02 -17.27 9.33
CA ASP A 219 -9.46 -17.00 9.33
C ASP A 219 -9.76 -15.50 9.44
N TYR A 220 -9.11 -14.84 10.40
CA TYR A 220 -9.29 -13.41 10.65
C TYR A 220 -8.89 -12.56 9.45
N LEU A 221 -7.71 -12.82 8.87
CA LEU A 221 -7.20 -12.04 7.74
C LEU A 221 -8.01 -12.30 6.47
N ASN A 222 -8.44 -13.54 6.23
CA ASN A 222 -9.37 -13.84 5.16
C ASN A 222 -10.70 -13.11 5.33
N ALA A 223 -11.30 -13.15 6.53
CA ALA A 223 -12.53 -12.42 6.82
C ALA A 223 -12.38 -10.90 6.62
N LYS A 224 -11.18 -10.36 6.87
CA LYS A 224 -10.88 -8.93 6.74
C LYS A 224 -10.64 -8.49 5.30
N TRP A 225 -9.94 -9.30 4.51
CA TRP A 225 -9.35 -8.88 3.23
C TRP A 225 -9.94 -9.56 1.99
N SER A 226 -10.61 -10.70 2.12
CA SER A 226 -11.14 -11.45 0.97
C SER A 226 -12.15 -10.66 0.12
N GLY A 227 -12.88 -9.73 0.73
CA GLY A 227 -13.85 -8.88 0.02
C GLY A 227 -13.25 -7.68 -0.71
N ASP A 228 -11.96 -7.41 -0.54
CA ASP A 228 -11.23 -6.31 -1.18
C ASP A 228 -10.17 -6.92 -2.12
N LEU A 229 -10.37 -6.75 -3.43
CA LEU A 229 -9.51 -7.36 -4.46
C LEU A 229 -8.04 -6.96 -4.33
N ASP A 230 -7.77 -5.73 -3.91
CA ASP A 230 -6.39 -5.24 -3.73
C ASP A 230 -5.75 -5.89 -2.49
N MET A 231 -6.53 -6.12 -1.43
CA MET A 231 -6.02 -6.71 -0.20
C MET A 231 -5.94 -8.24 -0.27
N ALA A 232 -6.79 -8.89 -1.07
CA ALA A 232 -6.82 -10.33 -1.23
C ALA A 232 -5.51 -10.90 -1.80
N GLU A 233 -4.76 -10.15 -2.62
CA GLU A 233 -3.44 -10.55 -3.13
C GLU A 233 -2.42 -10.83 -2.01
N TYR A 234 -2.62 -10.20 -0.86
CA TYR A 234 -1.76 -10.37 0.32
C TYR A 234 -2.17 -11.57 1.20
N LEU A 235 -3.14 -12.40 0.79
CA LEU A 235 -3.51 -13.63 1.50
C LEU A 235 -2.59 -14.81 1.14
N ARG A 236 -1.27 -14.64 1.36
CA ARG A 236 -0.22 -15.64 1.06
C ARG A 236 0.64 -15.98 2.29
N PRO A 237 1.27 -17.17 2.37
CA PRO A 237 2.05 -17.56 3.55
C PRO A 237 3.12 -16.53 3.95
N ALA A 238 3.82 -15.97 2.95
CA ALA A 238 4.90 -15.03 3.19
C ALA A 238 4.46 -13.74 3.91
N THR A 239 3.25 -13.25 3.66
CA THR A 239 2.72 -11.98 4.20
C THR A 239 1.99 -12.20 5.52
N LEU A 240 1.19 -13.27 5.62
CA LEU A 240 0.41 -13.55 6.83
C LEU A 240 1.31 -13.91 8.01
N PHE A 241 2.38 -14.68 7.75
CA PHE A 241 3.29 -15.19 8.78
C PHE A 241 4.61 -14.42 8.86
N GLN A 242 4.65 -13.19 8.33
CA GLN A 242 5.84 -12.35 8.43
C GLN A 242 6.14 -12.00 9.90
N PRO A 243 7.39 -12.16 10.40
CA PRO A 243 7.72 -12.00 11.82
C PRO A 243 7.33 -10.64 12.41
N THR A 244 7.49 -9.58 11.63
CA THR A 244 7.22 -8.20 12.08
C THR A 244 5.73 -7.86 12.17
N LYS A 245 4.85 -8.64 11.52
CA LYS A 245 3.42 -8.36 11.42
C LYS A 245 2.56 -9.39 12.15
N PHE A 246 3.02 -10.63 12.19
CA PHE A 246 2.26 -11.75 12.74
C PHE A 246 1.75 -11.52 14.17
N PRO A 247 2.54 -11.01 15.15
CA PRO A 247 2.01 -10.76 16.50
C PRO A 247 0.84 -9.77 16.53
N GLY A 248 0.88 -8.74 15.67
CA GLY A 248 -0.21 -7.78 15.53
C GLY A 248 -1.46 -8.39 14.89
N TYR A 249 -1.28 -9.29 13.92
CA TYR A 249 -2.39 -10.03 13.33
C TYR A 249 -3.02 -11.00 14.32
N LEU A 250 -2.22 -11.75 15.07
CA LEU A 250 -2.69 -12.68 16.09
C LEU A 250 -3.49 -11.96 17.19
N SER A 251 -2.99 -10.82 17.69
CA SER A 251 -3.73 -10.00 18.67
C SER A 251 -5.09 -9.53 18.13
N GLY A 252 -5.13 -9.13 16.86
CA GLY A 252 -6.38 -8.81 16.17
C GLY A 252 -7.31 -10.01 16.03
N ALA A 253 -6.77 -11.17 15.68
CA ALA A 253 -7.51 -12.41 15.49
C ALA A 253 -8.11 -12.93 16.80
N GLN A 254 -7.38 -12.84 17.91
CA GLN A 254 -7.89 -13.15 19.25
C GLN A 254 -9.03 -12.21 19.66
N SER A 255 -8.92 -10.92 19.35
CA SER A 255 -9.99 -9.94 19.61
C SER A 255 -11.22 -10.22 18.75
N TRP A 256 -11.01 -10.57 17.48
CA TRP A 256 -12.06 -10.97 16.54
C TRP A 256 -12.76 -12.26 16.98
N LEU A 257 -12.02 -13.25 17.50
CA LEU A 257 -12.57 -14.46 18.09
C LEU A 257 -13.44 -14.15 19.32
N LYS A 258 -12.93 -13.34 20.26
CA LYS A 258 -13.68 -12.88 21.45
C LYS A 258 -14.95 -12.12 21.07
N ALA A 259 -14.94 -11.42 19.93
CA ALA A 259 -16.08 -10.70 19.40
C ALA A 259 -17.12 -11.59 18.69
N GLY A 260 -16.90 -12.91 18.63
CA GLY A 260 -17.80 -13.87 18.00
C GLY A 260 -17.61 -14.00 16.49
N ARG A 261 -16.40 -13.76 15.99
CA ARG A 261 -16.05 -13.85 14.55
C ARG A 261 -16.98 -13.03 13.64
N PRO A 262 -17.17 -11.72 13.89
CA PRO A 262 -18.04 -10.88 13.07
C PRO A 262 -17.59 -10.88 11.59
N LYS A 263 -18.53 -10.71 10.68
CA LYS A 263 -18.27 -10.64 9.24
C LYS A 263 -17.83 -9.24 8.84
N CYS A 264 -16.78 -9.09 8.03
CA CYS A 264 -16.40 -7.80 7.48
C CYS A 264 -17.26 -7.48 6.26
N VAL A 265 -18.01 -6.36 6.29
CA VAL A 265 -18.80 -5.86 5.17
C VAL A 265 -18.41 -4.40 4.94
N ASN A 266 -17.94 -4.07 3.73
CA ASN A 266 -17.46 -2.72 3.36
C ASN A 266 -16.43 -2.15 4.35
N GLY A 267 -15.50 -2.99 4.83
CA GLY A 267 -14.45 -2.60 5.76
C GLY A 267 -14.90 -2.41 7.22
N LYS A 268 -16.13 -2.80 7.58
CA LYS A 268 -16.67 -2.75 8.95
C LYS A 268 -17.05 -4.14 9.43
N TRP A 269 -16.76 -4.45 10.70
CA TRP A 269 -17.15 -5.72 11.31
C TRP A 269 -18.61 -5.69 11.74
N VAL A 270 -19.40 -6.68 11.33
CA VAL A 270 -20.83 -6.80 11.63
C VAL A 270 -21.07 -8.16 12.29
N LYS A 271 -21.71 -8.18 13.46
CA LYS A 271 -22.16 -9.43 14.11
C LYS A 271 -23.30 -10.08 13.33
N GLU A 272 -23.43 -11.39 13.44
CA GLU A 272 -24.72 -12.06 13.17
C GLU A 272 -25.78 -11.45 14.10
N GLY A 273 -26.66 -10.62 13.53
CA GLY A 273 -27.57 -9.73 14.26
C GLY A 273 -27.60 -8.28 13.74
N GLY A 274 -26.65 -7.88 12.87
CA GLY A 274 -26.64 -6.56 12.24
C GLY A 274 -25.97 -5.45 13.06
N GLU A 275 -25.45 -5.75 14.24
CA GLU A 275 -24.68 -4.79 15.05
C GLU A 275 -23.24 -4.67 14.53
N VAL A 276 -22.86 -3.45 14.14
CA VAL A 276 -21.48 -3.12 13.73
C VAL A 276 -20.60 -3.06 14.98
N ILE A 277 -19.58 -3.93 15.08
CA ILE A 277 -18.54 -3.87 16.11
C ILE A 277 -17.36 -3.07 15.59
N GLY A 278 -16.84 -2.15 16.39
CA GLY A 278 -15.58 -1.47 16.09
C GLY A 278 -15.69 0.04 15.87
N GLY A 279 -16.64 0.68 16.55
CA GLY A 279 -16.54 2.10 16.87
C GLY A 279 -17.76 2.51 17.65
N ASP A 280 -17.63 2.68 18.98
CA ASP A 280 -18.55 3.41 19.87
C ASP A 280 -19.99 3.55 19.34
N SER A 281 -20.65 2.44 18.99
CA SER A 281 -21.79 2.45 18.06
C SER A 281 -23.12 2.79 18.73
N VAL A 282 -23.06 3.23 19.99
CA VAL A 282 -24.18 3.92 20.64
C VAL A 282 -23.99 5.45 20.64
N ASP A 283 -22.75 5.97 20.51
CA ASP A 283 -22.46 7.40 20.71
C ASP A 283 -22.52 8.24 19.40
N VAL A 284 -22.10 7.67 18.26
CA VAL A 284 -22.05 8.42 16.97
C VAL A 284 -23.46 8.70 16.42
N THR A 285 -24.35 7.72 16.50
CA THR A 285 -25.73 7.82 16.01
C THR A 285 -26.53 8.83 16.84
N GLU A 286 -26.34 8.80 18.17
CA GLU A 286 -26.95 9.76 19.09
C GLU A 286 -26.42 11.17 18.85
N ARG A 287 -25.09 11.33 18.75
CA ARG A 287 -24.42 12.60 18.44
C ARG A 287 -24.93 13.25 17.15
N ASP A 288 -24.99 12.48 16.07
CA ASP A 288 -25.35 13.02 14.75
C ASP A 288 -26.86 13.32 14.66
N ALA A 289 -27.69 12.56 15.37
CA ALA A 289 -29.12 12.87 15.52
C ALA A 289 -29.34 14.11 16.41
N ALA A 290 -28.57 14.25 17.48
CA ALA A 290 -28.60 15.40 18.38
C ALA A 290 -28.12 16.69 17.69
N TYR A 291 -27.09 16.61 16.83
CA TYR A 291 -26.65 17.74 16.03
C TYR A 291 -27.75 18.26 15.10
N ARG A 292 -28.42 17.34 14.38
CA ARG A 292 -29.56 17.68 13.52
C ARG A 292 -30.68 18.35 14.30
N ARG A 293 -31.01 17.85 15.49
CA ARG A 293 -31.98 18.52 16.39
C ARG A 293 -31.48 19.90 16.83
N PHE A 294 -30.20 20.04 17.14
CA PHE A 294 -29.59 21.29 17.59
C PHE A 294 -29.62 22.39 16.53
N ILE A 295 -29.39 22.05 15.25
CA ILE A 295 -29.46 23.01 14.14
C ILE A 295 -30.88 23.19 13.58
N GLY A 296 -31.88 22.50 14.14
CA GLY A 296 -33.29 22.62 13.75
C GLY A 296 -33.73 21.76 12.55
N SER A 297 -32.89 20.84 12.08
CA SER A 297 -33.20 19.92 10.97
C SER A 297 -33.68 18.53 11.40
N GLY A 298 -33.68 18.24 12.70
CA GLY A 298 -34.07 16.93 13.27
C GLY A 298 -35.43 16.93 13.95
N ARG A 299 -36.07 15.76 14.04
CA ARG A 299 -37.34 15.57 14.78
C ARG A 299 -37.14 15.81 16.29
N PRO A 300 -38.06 16.51 16.98
CA PRO A 300 -38.00 16.68 18.43
C PRO A 300 -38.03 15.33 19.16
N LEU A 301 -37.22 15.21 20.22
CA LEU A 301 -37.17 14.03 21.08
C LEU A 301 -37.85 14.38 22.41
N LYS A 302 -38.76 13.52 22.91
CA LYS A 302 -39.51 13.79 24.16
C LYS A 302 -38.59 13.83 25.39
N ASN A 303 -37.64 12.89 25.48
CA ASN A 303 -36.70 12.76 26.60
C ASN A 303 -35.26 12.65 26.07
N PRO A 304 -34.54 13.77 25.84
CA PRO A 304 -33.13 13.74 25.45
C PRO A 304 -32.23 13.26 26.60
N SER A 305 -31.11 12.64 26.26
CA SER A 305 -30.13 12.20 27.26
C SER A 305 -29.48 13.39 27.98
N GLN A 306 -28.97 13.17 29.19
CA GLN A 306 -28.22 14.19 29.93
C GLN A 306 -26.97 14.65 29.16
N LEU A 307 -26.34 13.73 28.41
CA LEU A 307 -25.23 14.05 27.53
C LEU A 307 -25.67 15.00 26.40
N GLU A 308 -26.79 14.73 25.73
CA GLU A 308 -27.31 15.61 24.69
C GLU A 308 -27.65 17.01 25.23
N LEU A 309 -28.25 17.10 26.42
CA LEU A 309 -28.58 18.39 27.05
C LEU A 309 -27.33 19.21 27.36
N THR A 310 -26.31 18.58 27.97
CA THR A 310 -25.04 19.25 28.28
C THR A 310 -24.30 19.69 27.01
N VAL A 311 -24.25 18.84 25.98
CA VAL A 311 -23.62 19.19 24.71
C VAL A 311 -24.36 20.31 23.99
N LYS A 312 -25.70 20.32 23.99
CA LYS A 312 -26.49 21.42 23.42
C LYS A 312 -26.21 22.75 24.12
N ALA A 313 -26.10 22.76 25.44
CA ALA A 313 -25.78 23.97 26.21
C ALA A 313 -24.38 24.49 25.86
N GLU A 314 -23.37 23.63 25.83
CA GLU A 314 -21.99 24.01 25.47
C GLU A 314 -21.84 24.41 24.00
N ALA A 315 -22.52 23.73 23.08
CA ALA A 315 -22.55 24.11 21.67
C ALA A 315 -23.25 25.46 21.43
N SER A 316 -24.26 25.79 22.25
CA SER A 316 -24.92 27.10 22.23
C SER A 316 -23.97 28.20 22.69
N LYS A 317 -23.27 27.99 23.82
CA LYS A 317 -22.24 28.92 24.33
C LYS A 317 -21.10 29.12 23.34
N ALA A 318 -20.70 28.06 22.64
CA ALA A 318 -19.65 28.08 21.64
C ALA A 318 -20.10 28.66 20.28
N GLY A 319 -21.35 29.08 20.13
CA GLY A 319 -21.85 29.71 18.90
C GLY A 319 -21.89 28.77 17.68
N VAL A 320 -21.97 27.45 17.89
CA VAL A 320 -21.83 26.45 16.81
C VAL A 320 -22.87 26.64 15.69
N ARG A 321 -24.08 27.12 16.02
CA ARG A 321 -25.15 27.39 15.03
C ARG A 321 -24.80 28.52 14.04
N GLY A 322 -23.94 29.45 14.42
CA GLY A 322 -23.50 30.56 13.57
C GLY A 322 -22.23 30.28 12.76
N MET A 323 -21.61 29.10 12.94
CA MET A 323 -20.38 28.74 12.22
C MET A 323 -20.67 28.21 10.81
N ARG A 324 -19.68 28.28 9.91
CA ARG A 324 -19.74 27.58 8.62
C ARG A 324 -19.91 26.08 8.84
N ALA A 325 -20.72 25.42 8.01
CA ALA A 325 -21.19 24.05 8.23
C ALA A 325 -20.06 23.04 8.56
N ASP A 326 -18.95 23.06 7.82
CA ASP A 326 -17.83 22.14 8.02
C ASP A 326 -17.16 22.33 9.40
N PHE A 327 -16.99 23.59 9.80
CA PHE A 327 -16.42 23.95 11.12
C PHE A 327 -17.40 23.66 12.25
N ALA A 328 -18.70 23.89 12.02
CA ALA A 328 -19.76 23.62 12.98
C ALA A 328 -19.83 22.12 13.35
N VAL A 329 -19.77 21.24 12.35
CA VAL A 329 -19.75 19.77 12.55
C VAL A 329 -18.50 19.35 13.31
N SER A 330 -17.32 19.85 12.91
CA SER A 330 -16.07 19.51 13.61
C SER A 330 -16.05 20.00 15.06
N ARG A 331 -16.62 21.18 15.32
CA ARG A 331 -16.70 21.75 16.66
C ARG A 331 -17.70 20.99 17.53
N TRP A 332 -18.88 20.66 16.98
CA TRP A 332 -19.87 19.80 17.64
C TRP A 332 -19.28 18.46 18.08
N ASN A 333 -18.58 17.77 17.17
CA ASN A 333 -17.98 16.48 17.45
C ASN A 333 -16.93 16.54 18.57
N SER A 334 -16.21 17.66 18.65
CA SER A 334 -15.21 17.91 19.69
C SER A 334 -15.85 18.15 21.06
N ILE A 335 -16.92 18.96 21.12
CA ILE A 335 -17.68 19.22 22.35
C ILE A 335 -18.34 17.93 22.85
N TRP A 336 -18.96 17.16 21.95
CA TRP A 336 -19.56 15.88 22.29
C TRP A 336 -18.56 14.92 22.93
N LYS A 337 -17.37 14.76 22.33
CA LYS A 337 -16.29 13.92 22.86
C LYS A 337 -15.75 14.41 24.21
N GLU A 338 -15.80 15.71 24.49
CA GLU A 338 -15.39 16.28 25.76
C GLU A 338 -16.43 16.03 26.86
N CYS A 339 -17.72 16.28 26.58
CA CYS A 339 -18.81 16.02 27.51
C CYS A 339 -18.98 14.54 27.83
N ALA A 340 -18.83 13.65 26.84
CA ALA A 340 -18.88 12.20 27.03
C ALA A 340 -17.78 11.73 28.01
N ARG A 341 -16.57 12.28 27.88
CA ARG A 341 -15.43 11.96 28.76
C ARG A 341 -15.64 12.45 30.19
N ARG A 342 -16.22 13.64 30.38
CA ARG A 342 -16.57 14.16 31.72
C ARG A 342 -17.63 13.29 32.39
N THR A 343 -18.61 12.82 31.62
CA THR A 343 -19.68 11.95 32.11
C THR A 343 -19.16 10.55 32.49
N ALA A 344 -18.18 10.02 31.74
CA ALA A 344 -17.53 8.75 32.08
C ALA A 344 -16.57 8.86 33.28
N GLY A 345 -15.84 9.97 33.42
CA GLY A 345 -14.91 10.19 34.53
C GLY A 345 -15.57 10.45 35.88
N GLY A 346 -16.83 10.92 35.90
CA GLY A 346 -17.59 11.16 37.13
C GLY A 346 -18.22 9.91 37.77
N LYS A 347 -18.10 8.72 37.14
CA LYS A 347 -18.60 7.45 37.68
C LYS A 347 -17.55 6.63 38.44
N ALA A 348 -16.33 7.15 38.59
CA ALA A 348 -15.20 6.47 39.22
C ALA A 348 -14.66 7.19 40.48
N ALA A 349 -15.48 8.01 41.15
CA ALA A 349 -15.13 8.68 42.39
C ALA A 349 -16.14 8.33 43.49
#